data_AF-A0A0D2N0B8-F1
#
_entry.id   AF-A0A0D2N0B8-F1
#
_cell.length_a   1.000
_cell.length_b   1.000
_cell.length_c   1.000
_cell.angle_alpha   90.00
_cell.angle_beta   90.00
_cell.angle_gamma   90.00
#
_symmetry.space_group_name_H-M   'P 1'
#
loop_
_entity.id
_entity.type
_entity.pdbx_description
1 polymer ?
#
loop_
_entity_poly.entity_id
_entity_poly.type
_entity_poly.pdbx_seq_one_letter_code
_entity_poly.pdbx_strand_id
1 'polypeptide(L)'
;MPVVGVNRDRLFQALGRTYTDEEFDALCFEYGIELDDVTSEKELLRKEHGAAAGDAAQFAGASDEVIYKIDIPANRYDMLCLEGIARALNVFKGRVEAPQYRLADMRGKPMQQLIVRPETALVRPFVVAAILRGVSFDPVKYDSFIDLQSPLHSPCYSSAP
;
A
#
# COMPACT_ATOMS: atom_id res chain seq x y z
N MET A 1 -15.30 2.82 0.44
CA MET A 1 -14.13 2.67 -0.43
C MET A 1 -12.93 2.42 0.51
N PRO A 2 -11.94 1.58 0.14
CA PRO A 2 -10.77 1.37 0.99
C PRO A 2 -9.98 2.67 1.19
N VAL A 3 -9.80 3.04 2.46
CA VAL A 3 -8.91 4.14 2.84
C VAL A 3 -7.51 3.58 3.11
N VAL A 4 -6.52 4.11 2.41
CA VAL A 4 -5.11 3.72 2.55
C VAL A 4 -4.36 4.86 3.23
N GLY A 5 -3.76 4.57 4.39
CA GLY A 5 -2.88 5.50 5.09
C GLY A 5 -1.45 5.40 4.56
N VAL A 6 -0.89 6.51 4.06
CA VAL A 6 0.48 6.56 3.54
C VAL A 6 1.25 7.73 4.15
N ASN A 7 2.54 7.51 4.45
CA ASN A 7 3.43 8.59 4.86
C ASN A 7 3.63 9.57 3.69
N ARG A 8 3.32 10.85 3.91
CA ARG A 8 3.41 11.92 2.92
C ARG A 8 4.80 12.09 2.36
N ASP A 9 5.80 12.19 3.22
CA ASP A 9 7.17 12.53 2.82
C ASP A 9 7.76 11.39 1.97
N ARG A 10 7.46 10.13 2.33
CA ARG A 10 7.80 8.95 1.52
C ARG A 10 7.06 8.92 0.19
N LEU A 11 5.77 9.29 0.17
CA LEU A 11 5.00 9.38 -1.06
C LEU A 11 5.59 10.43 -2.01
N PHE A 12 5.94 11.60 -1.50
CA PHE A 12 6.55 12.68 -2.30
C PHE A 12 7.94 12.31 -2.80
N GLN A 13 8.72 11.60 -1.99
CA GLN A 13 9.99 11.02 -2.43
C GLN A 13 9.78 10.06 -3.60
N ALA A 14 8.76 9.19 -3.54
CA ALA A 14 8.44 8.25 -4.62
C ALA A 14 7.85 8.93 -5.88
N LEU A 15 7.15 10.06 -5.72
CA LEU A 15 6.66 10.89 -6.82
C LEU A 15 7.76 11.76 -7.45
N GLY A 16 8.90 11.92 -6.77
CA GLY A 16 10.02 12.75 -7.21
C GLY A 16 9.75 14.26 -7.15
N ARG A 17 8.70 14.68 -6.45
CA ARG A 17 8.32 16.09 -6.25
C ARG A 17 7.56 16.23 -4.94
N THR A 18 7.81 17.33 -4.24
CA THR A 18 7.01 17.78 -3.09
C THR A 18 5.77 18.53 -3.60
N TYR A 19 4.62 18.23 -3.02
CA TYR A 19 3.35 18.89 -3.29
C TYR A 19 2.86 19.61 -2.04
N THR A 20 2.06 20.66 -2.22
CA THR A 20 1.22 21.16 -1.12
C THR A 20 -0.02 20.27 -0.98
N ASP A 21 -0.75 20.40 0.13
CA ASP A 21 -1.97 19.62 0.37
C ASP A 21 -3.01 19.91 -0.73
N GLU A 22 -3.15 21.17 -1.16
CA GLU A 22 -4.08 21.56 -2.24
C GLU A 22 -3.61 21.07 -3.62
N GLU A 23 -2.31 21.10 -3.91
CA GLU A 23 -1.78 20.57 -5.16
C GLU A 23 -1.98 19.06 -5.25
N PHE A 24 -1.81 18.35 -4.12
CA PHE A 24 -2.01 16.91 -4.05
C PHE A 24 -3.49 16.53 -4.11
N ASP A 25 -4.37 17.27 -3.45
CA ASP A 25 -5.82 17.07 -3.56
C ASP A 25 -6.34 17.25 -4.99
N ALA A 26 -5.88 18.31 -5.68
CA ALA A 26 -6.20 18.50 -7.09
C ALA A 26 -5.69 17.35 -7.98
N LEU A 27 -4.51 16.81 -7.69
CA LEU A 27 -3.97 15.64 -8.38
C LEU A 27 -4.81 14.38 -8.14
N CYS A 28 -5.23 14.16 -6.90
CA CYS A 28 -6.12 13.07 -6.52
C CYS A 28 -7.44 13.16 -7.29
N PHE A 29 -8.06 14.34 -7.30
CA PHE A 29 -9.31 14.59 -8.01
C PHE A 29 -9.19 14.37 -9.53
N GLU A 30 -8.13 14.87 -10.17
CA GLU A 30 -7.89 14.67 -11.61
C GLU A 30 -7.73 13.20 -11.97
N TYR A 31 -7.16 12.40 -11.06
CA TYR A 31 -6.97 10.98 -11.24
C TYR A 31 -8.22 10.14 -10.89
N GLY A 32 -9.11 10.67 -10.05
CA GLY A 32 -10.33 9.98 -9.58
C GLY A 32 -10.15 9.23 -8.26
N ILE A 33 -9.28 9.72 -7.37
CA ILE A 33 -9.13 9.30 -5.97
C ILE A 33 -9.35 10.53 -5.07
N GLU A 34 -9.56 10.33 -3.77
CA GLU A 34 -9.87 11.44 -2.85
C GLU A 34 -8.86 11.48 -1.69
N LEU A 35 -8.39 12.67 -1.32
CA LEU A 35 -7.63 12.86 -0.08
C LEU A 35 -8.64 13.09 1.06
N ASP A 36 -8.87 12.07 1.88
CA ASP A 36 -9.90 12.07 2.93
C ASP A 36 -9.47 12.86 4.18
N ASP A 37 -8.24 12.61 4.66
CA ASP A 37 -7.75 13.19 5.92
C ASP A 37 -6.22 13.32 5.91
N VAL A 38 -5.71 14.33 6.63
CA VAL A 38 -4.28 14.57 6.84
C VAL A 38 -4.03 14.54 8.35
N THR A 39 -3.38 13.48 8.82
CA THR A 39 -3.13 13.24 10.25
C THR A 39 -1.64 13.04 10.52
N SER A 40 -1.21 12.99 11.78
CA SER A 40 0.13 12.51 12.15
C SER A 40 0.03 11.38 13.16
N GLU A 41 1.08 10.57 13.32
CA GLU A 41 1.11 9.52 14.35
C GLU A 41 0.84 10.08 15.76
N LYS A 42 1.40 11.27 16.08
CA LYS A 42 1.12 11.94 17.36
C LYS A 42 -0.34 12.33 17.52
N GLU A 43 -0.99 12.84 16.47
CA GLU A 43 -2.40 13.22 16.49
C GLU A 43 -3.31 11.98 16.62
N LEU A 44 -2.96 10.87 15.97
CA LEU A 44 -3.68 9.60 16.07
C LEU A 44 -3.59 9.01 17.48
N LEU A 45 -2.38 8.94 18.05
CA LEU A 45 -2.17 8.43 19.41
C LEU A 45 -2.86 9.28 20.48
N ARG A 46 -2.92 10.61 20.28
CA ARG A 46 -3.69 11.51 21.16
C ARG A 46 -5.19 11.23 21.13
N LYS A 47 -5.75 10.98 19.93
CA LYS A 47 -7.17 10.66 19.75
C LYS A 47 -7.54 9.28 20.27
N GLU A 48 -6.70 8.26 20.09
CA GLU A 48 -6.97 6.89 20.55
C GLU A 48 -6.85 6.73 22.08
N HIS A 49 -5.90 7.43 22.72
CA HIS A 49 -5.69 7.31 24.17
C HIS A 49 -6.49 8.32 25.01
N GLY A 50 -7.26 9.23 24.40
CA GLY A 50 -8.08 10.21 25.12
C GLY A 50 -7.28 11.14 26.03
N ALA A 51 -5.98 11.34 25.74
CA ALA A 51 -5.07 12.08 26.60
C ALA A 51 -5.25 13.59 26.41
N ALA A 52 -5.52 14.31 27.52
CA ALA A 52 -5.46 15.77 27.55
C ALA A 52 -4.02 16.26 27.34
N ALA A 53 -3.85 17.52 26.92
CA ALA A 53 -2.61 18.15 26.44
C ALA A 53 -1.40 18.18 27.42
N GLY A 54 -1.42 17.44 28.53
CA GLY A 54 -0.39 17.43 29.59
C GLY A 54 0.61 16.28 29.56
N ASP A 55 0.31 15.15 28.91
CA ASP A 55 1.16 13.95 28.98
C ASP A 55 2.17 13.84 27.82
N ALA A 56 2.99 14.87 27.63
CA ALA A 56 4.03 14.92 26.60
C ALA A 56 5.08 13.79 26.72
N ALA A 57 5.22 13.20 27.92
CA ALA A 57 6.18 12.12 28.19
C ALA A 57 5.70 10.74 27.71
N GLN A 58 4.39 10.53 27.53
CA GLN A 58 3.84 9.22 27.13
C GLN A 58 3.96 8.97 25.62
N PHE A 59 4.18 10.02 24.83
CA PHE A 59 4.25 9.98 23.36
C PHE A 59 5.62 10.43 22.81
N ALA A 60 6.66 10.43 23.64
CA ALA A 60 8.01 10.88 23.26
C ALA A 60 8.67 10.02 22.15
N GLY A 61 8.10 8.87 21.81
CA GLY A 61 8.52 8.02 20.69
C GLY A 61 7.62 8.07 19.45
N ALA A 62 6.52 8.83 19.47
CA ALA A 62 5.61 8.97 18.34
C ALA A 62 6.18 10.00 17.35
N SER A 63 6.23 9.65 16.06
CA SER A 63 6.82 10.53 15.06
C SER A 63 5.85 11.67 14.68
N ASP A 64 6.38 12.84 14.32
CA ASP A 64 5.58 13.92 13.71
C ASP A 64 5.30 13.64 12.21
N GLU A 65 5.48 12.39 11.76
CA GLU A 65 5.29 12.04 10.36
C GLU A 65 3.84 12.26 9.95
N VAL A 66 3.66 13.00 8.86
CA VAL A 66 2.35 13.30 8.30
C VAL A 66 1.88 12.11 7.46
N ILE A 67 0.70 11.62 7.79
CA ILE A 67 0.00 10.51 7.15
C ILE A 67 -1.18 11.06 6.35
N TYR A 68 -1.16 10.82 5.05
CA TYR A 68 -2.30 11.03 4.17
C TYR A 68 -3.20 9.80 4.16
N LYS A 69 -4.49 10.01 4.39
CA LYS A 69 -5.52 9.01 4.19
C LYS A 69 -6.14 9.25 2.83
N ILE A 70 -5.95 8.31 1.92
CA ILE A 70 -6.40 8.42 0.55
C ILE A 70 -7.51 7.39 0.35
N ASP A 71 -8.67 7.84 -0.10
CA ASP A 71 -9.77 6.97 -0.45
C ASP A 71 -9.61 6.46 -1.89
N ILE A 72 -9.55 5.14 -2.03
CA ILE A 72 -9.25 4.46 -3.29
C ILE A 72 -10.51 3.73 -3.76
N PRO A 73 -10.89 3.82 -5.04
CA PRO A 73 -11.97 3.02 -5.59
C PRO A 73 -11.75 1.51 -5.38
N ALA A 74 -12.79 0.78 -4.97
CA ALA A 74 -12.68 -0.63 -4.61
C ALA A 74 -12.21 -1.57 -5.76
N ASN A 75 -12.24 -1.09 -7.00
CA ASN A 75 -11.75 -1.80 -8.19
C ASN A 75 -10.25 -1.57 -8.48
N ARG A 76 -9.54 -0.77 -7.68
CA ARG A 76 -8.12 -0.41 -7.88
C ARG A 76 -7.18 -1.08 -6.88
N TYR A 77 -7.07 -2.41 -6.97
CA TYR A 77 -6.19 -3.22 -6.12
C TYR A 77 -4.72 -2.83 -6.20
N ASP A 78 -4.30 -2.25 -7.32
CA ASP A 78 -2.92 -1.82 -7.55
C ASP A 78 -2.53 -0.58 -6.73
N MET A 79 -3.48 0.08 -6.06
CA MET A 79 -3.27 1.30 -5.27
C MET A 79 -3.46 1.09 -3.76
N LEU A 80 -3.46 -0.16 -3.29
CA LEU A 80 -3.60 -0.49 -1.87
C LEU A 80 -2.29 -0.35 -1.06
N CYS A 81 -1.21 0.14 -1.69
CA CYS A 81 0.05 0.48 -1.04
C CYS A 81 0.68 1.74 -1.62
N LEU A 82 1.67 2.28 -0.92
CA LEU A 82 2.40 3.49 -1.31
C LEU A 82 3.04 3.36 -2.70
N GLU A 83 3.72 2.25 -2.99
CA GLU A 83 4.38 2.03 -4.27
C GLU A 83 3.38 1.96 -5.42
N GLY A 84 2.21 1.38 -5.15
CA GLY A 84 1.09 1.29 -6.08
C GLY A 84 0.56 2.67 -6.47
N ILE A 85 0.25 3.49 -5.46
CA ILE A 85 -0.24 4.86 -5.63
C ILE A 85 0.82 5.70 -6.36
N ALA A 86 2.06 5.70 -5.88
CA ALA A 86 3.15 6.48 -6.48
C ALA A 86 3.38 6.10 -7.95
N ARG A 87 3.39 4.79 -8.26
CA ARG A 87 3.51 4.31 -9.64
C ARG A 87 2.36 4.78 -10.51
N ALA A 88 1.12 4.62 -10.04
CA ALA A 88 -0.05 4.94 -10.83
C ALA A 88 -0.14 6.45 -11.15
N LEU A 89 0.14 7.31 -10.16
CA LEU A 89 0.18 8.76 -10.34
C LEU A 89 1.34 9.21 -11.25
N ASN A 90 2.52 8.59 -11.13
CA ASN A 90 3.65 8.89 -12.01
C ASN A 90 3.40 8.49 -13.47
N VAL A 91 2.73 7.36 -13.70
CA VAL A 91 2.31 6.92 -15.04
C VAL A 91 1.26 7.86 -15.61
N PHE A 92 0.26 8.25 -14.80
CA PHE A 92 -0.78 9.20 -15.20
C PHE A 92 -0.21 10.55 -15.64
N LYS A 93 0.78 11.07 -14.91
CA LYS A 93 1.48 12.32 -15.27
C LYS A 93 2.55 12.14 -16.35
N GLY A 94 2.70 10.96 -16.94
CA GLY A 94 3.66 10.68 -18.00
C GLY A 94 5.13 10.78 -17.57
N ARG A 95 5.41 10.70 -16.26
CA ARG A 95 6.79 10.74 -15.73
C ARG A 95 7.49 9.39 -15.87
N VAL A 96 6.72 8.31 -15.81
CA VAL A 96 7.19 6.94 -15.88
C VAL A 96 6.32 6.17 -16.87
N GLU A 97 6.93 5.34 -17.71
CA GLU A 97 6.17 4.46 -18.58
C GLU A 97 5.50 3.32 -17.79
N ALA A 98 4.35 2.85 -18.27
CA ALA A 98 3.68 1.70 -17.65
C ALA A 98 4.62 0.47 -17.66
N PRO A 99 4.91 -0.15 -16.50
CA PRO A 99 5.84 -1.27 -16.45
C PRO A 99 5.28 -2.48 -17.20
N GLN A 100 6.16 -3.19 -17.89
CA GLN A 100 5.81 -4.45 -18.54
C GLN A 100 6.23 -5.63 -17.67
N TYR A 101 5.24 -6.29 -17.05
CA TYR A 101 5.48 -7.50 -16.27
C TYR A 101 5.65 -8.69 -17.22
N ARG A 102 6.79 -9.38 -17.12
CA ARG A 102 7.11 -10.57 -17.93
C ARG A 102 7.56 -11.70 -17.02
N LEU A 103 7.27 -12.93 -17.42
CA LEU A 103 7.81 -14.11 -16.75
C LEU A 103 9.33 -14.16 -16.99
N ALA A 104 10.08 -14.41 -15.91
CA ALA A 104 11.52 -14.58 -16.00
C ALA A 104 11.85 -15.84 -16.81
N ASP A 105 12.96 -15.79 -17.57
CA ASP A 105 13.47 -17.00 -18.21
C ASP A 105 14.03 -17.96 -17.15
N MET A 106 13.38 -19.11 -17.05
CA MET A 106 13.66 -20.18 -16.09
C MET A 106 14.32 -21.40 -16.75
N ARG A 107 14.76 -21.30 -18.02
CA ARG A 107 15.51 -22.38 -18.68
C ARG A 107 16.76 -22.75 -17.86
N GLY A 108 16.90 -24.04 -17.56
CA GLY A 108 18.03 -24.57 -16.78
C GLY A 108 17.98 -24.29 -15.27
N LYS A 109 16.91 -23.69 -14.74
CA LYS A 109 16.71 -23.45 -13.30
C LYS A 109 15.70 -24.44 -12.71
N PRO A 110 15.80 -24.80 -11.42
CA PRO A 110 14.82 -25.67 -10.78
C PRO A 110 13.47 -24.96 -10.71
N MET A 111 12.42 -25.62 -11.22
CA MET A 111 11.03 -25.16 -11.13
C MET A 111 10.42 -25.64 -9.81
N GLN A 112 9.77 -24.73 -9.10
CA GLN A 112 9.12 -24.97 -7.83
C GLN A 112 7.66 -25.30 -8.10
N GLN A 113 7.15 -26.31 -7.42
CA GLN A 113 5.80 -26.80 -7.61
C GLN A 113 5.01 -26.65 -6.32
N LEU A 114 3.78 -26.19 -6.46
CA LEU A 114 2.77 -26.22 -5.42
C LEU A 114 1.75 -27.30 -5.81
N ILE A 115 1.63 -28.35 -5.01
CA ILE A 115 0.74 -29.47 -5.29
C ILE A 115 -0.48 -29.38 -4.38
N VAL A 116 -1.65 -29.17 -4.97
CA VAL A 116 -2.94 -29.19 -4.27
C VAL A 116 -3.40 -30.65 -4.16
N ARG A 117 -3.71 -31.10 -2.95
CA ARG A 117 -4.13 -32.48 -2.70
C ARG A 117 -5.65 -32.62 -2.75
N PRO A 118 -6.21 -33.81 -3.05
CA PRO A 118 -7.65 -34.00 -3.14
C PRO A 118 -8.41 -33.66 -1.86
N GLU A 119 -7.77 -33.79 -0.69
CA GLU A 119 -8.41 -33.53 0.60
C GLU A 119 -8.79 -32.06 0.81
N THR A 120 -8.16 -31.12 0.09
CA THR A 120 -8.48 -29.68 0.22
C THR A 120 -9.67 -29.24 -0.64
N ALA A 121 -10.23 -30.13 -1.48
CA ALA A 121 -11.27 -29.80 -2.44
C ALA A 121 -12.55 -29.21 -1.81
N LEU A 122 -12.92 -29.66 -0.61
CA LEU A 122 -14.15 -29.22 0.08
C LEU A 122 -14.01 -27.88 0.79
N VAL A 123 -12.79 -27.46 1.15
CA VAL A 123 -12.55 -26.26 1.98
C VAL A 123 -11.90 -25.13 1.17
N ARG A 124 -10.86 -25.45 0.39
CA ARG A 124 -10.11 -24.49 -0.42
C ARG A 124 -9.55 -25.17 -1.68
N PRO A 125 -10.36 -25.29 -2.75
CA PRO A 125 -10.03 -26.12 -3.91
C PRO A 125 -8.89 -25.56 -4.78
N PHE A 126 -8.65 -24.25 -4.74
CA PHE A 126 -7.67 -23.59 -5.60
C PHE A 126 -6.61 -22.87 -4.77
N VAL A 127 -5.35 -23.01 -5.20
CA VAL A 127 -4.21 -22.26 -4.67
C VAL A 127 -3.30 -21.86 -5.83
N VAL A 128 -2.86 -20.62 -5.83
CA VAL A 128 -1.94 -20.06 -6.83
C VAL A 128 -0.71 -19.53 -6.08
N ALA A 129 0.47 -19.75 -6.63
CA ALA A 129 1.73 -19.21 -6.10
C ALA A 129 2.62 -18.72 -7.24
N ALA A 130 3.41 -17.69 -6.94
CA ALA A 130 4.43 -17.15 -7.82
C ALA A 130 5.68 -16.83 -7.01
N ILE A 131 6.85 -16.85 -7.66
CA ILE A 131 8.13 -16.56 -7.01
C ILE A 131 8.75 -15.34 -7.67
N LEU A 132 8.98 -14.30 -6.88
CA LEU A 132 9.80 -13.15 -7.27
C LEU A 132 11.24 -13.44 -6.83
N ARG A 133 12.19 -13.35 -7.77
CA ARG A 133 13.63 -13.60 -7.51
C ARG A 133 14.41 -12.29 -7.59
N GLY A 134 15.44 -12.16 -6.76
CA GLY A 134 16.32 -10.99 -6.75
C GLY A 134 15.68 -9.75 -6.11
N VAL A 135 14.73 -9.94 -5.20
CA VAL A 135 14.13 -8.84 -4.42
C VAL A 135 15.09 -8.46 -3.28
N SER A 136 15.41 -7.17 -3.18
CA SER A 136 16.18 -6.62 -2.07
C SER A 136 15.25 -5.90 -1.10
N PHE A 137 15.16 -6.42 0.12
CA PHE A 137 14.41 -5.79 1.19
C PHE A 137 15.31 -4.86 2.02
N ASP A 138 14.77 -3.69 2.31
CA ASP A 138 15.17 -2.87 3.44
C ASP A 138 14.03 -2.92 4.48
N PRO A 139 14.25 -2.49 5.74
CA PRO A 139 13.21 -2.56 6.78
C PRO A 139 11.90 -1.89 6.36
N VAL A 140 12.00 -0.75 5.68
CA VAL A 140 10.83 0.03 5.24
C VAL A 140 10.02 -0.70 4.17
N LYS A 141 10.67 -1.25 3.15
CA LYS A 141 10.03 -2.06 2.11
C LYS A 141 9.45 -3.35 2.65
N TYR A 142 10.10 -3.93 3.66
CA TYR A 142 9.60 -5.13 4.32
C TYR A 142 8.29 -4.83 5.04
N ASP A 143 8.24 -3.76 5.85
CA ASP A 143 7.04 -3.34 6.56
C ASP A 143 5.91 -3.04 5.56
N SER A 144 6.20 -2.27 4.51
CA SER A 144 5.19 -1.98 3.48
C SER A 144 4.70 -3.24 2.73
N PHE A 145 5.56 -4.23 2.52
CA PHE A 145 5.18 -5.50 1.90
C PHE A 145 4.25 -6.32 2.80
N ILE A 146 4.48 -6.32 4.11
CA ILE A 146 3.59 -6.95 5.09
C ILE A 146 2.27 -6.17 5.19
N ASP A 147 2.33 -4.84 5.24
CA ASP A 147 1.16 -3.98 5.33
C ASP A 147 0.22 -4.19 4.15
N LEU A 148 0.73 -4.37 2.93
CA LEU A 148 -0.09 -4.68 1.75
C LEU A 148 -0.91 -5.97 1.89
N GLN A 149 -0.46 -6.93 2.70
CA GLN A 149 -1.22 -8.17 2.90
C GLN A 149 -2.53 -7.89 3.66
N SER A 150 -2.54 -6.99 4.63
CA SER A 150 -3.71 -6.75 5.49
C SER A 150 -4.94 -6.24 4.70
N PRO A 151 -4.84 -5.22 3.83
CA PRO A 151 -5.94 -4.77 2.98
C PRO A 151 -6.47 -5.88 2.06
N LEU A 152 -5.58 -6.68 1.44
CA LEU A 152 -5.98 -7.73 0.51
C LEU A 152 -6.73 -8.89 1.19
N HIS A 153 -6.46 -9.13 2.47
CA HIS A 153 -7.15 -10.14 3.27
C HIS A 153 -8.45 -9.64 3.92
N SER A 154 -8.79 -8.35 3.77
CA SER A 154 -10.01 -7.79 4.33
C SER A 154 -11.26 -8.42 3.67
N PRO A 155 -12.37 -8.67 4.41
CA PRO A 155 -13.53 -9.42 3.91
C PRO A 155 -14.17 -8.82 2.65
N CYS A 156 -14.04 -7.50 2.43
CA CYS A 156 -14.49 -6.82 1.21
C CYS A 156 -13.87 -7.40 -0.07
N TYR A 157 -12.72 -8.09 0.03
CA TYR A 157 -11.98 -8.64 -1.10
C TYR A 157 -11.93 -10.17 -1.11
N SER A 158 -12.34 -10.82 -0.01
CA SER A 158 -12.48 -12.28 0.06
C SER A 158 -13.79 -12.79 -0.56
N SER A 159 -14.73 -11.89 -0.88
CA SER A 159 -16.00 -12.20 -1.52
C SER A 159 -15.98 -11.83 -3.01
N ALA A 160 -15.08 -12.46 -3.77
CA ALA A 160 -15.32 -12.62 -5.20
C ALA A 160 -16.05 -13.97 -5.37
N PRO A 161 -17.19 -14.02 -6.08
CA PRO A 161 -17.93 -15.27 -6.34
C PRO A 161 -17.12 -16.27 -7.18
#